data_AF-A0A6V7HJ97-F1
#
_entry.id   AF-A0A6V7HJ97-F1
#
_cell.length_a   1.000
_cell.length_b   1.000
_cell.length_c   1.000
_cell.angle_alpha   90.00
_cell.angle_beta   90.00
_cell.angle_gamma   90.00
#
_symmetry.space_group_name_H-M   'P 1'
#
loop_
_entity.id
_entity.type
_entity.pdbx_description
1 polymer ?
#
loop_
_entity_poly.entity_id
_entity_poly.type
_entity_poly.pdbx_seq_one_letter_code
_entity_poly.pdbx_strand_id
1 'polypeptide(L)'
;MPSKKQYNLVHNDEYDTRIPLHSEEAFHRGIVFHAKYEFKAKGIKKKKVTLEVSVDGLKVTLRKKKVIAVIFYVSHDSHDLKIFSYIARDGSSNTFKCNVFKSSKK
;
A
#
# COMPACT_ATOMS: atom_id res chain seq x y z
N MET A 1 23.51 32.68 -9.44
CA MET A 1 22.15 32.13 -9.23
C MET A 1 22.27 30.61 -9.14
N PRO A 2 21.74 29.93 -8.11
CA PRO A 2 21.87 28.48 -8.01
C PRO A 2 21.13 27.82 -9.18
N SER A 3 21.77 26.87 -9.86
CA SER A 3 21.13 26.16 -10.97
C SER A 3 19.88 25.44 -10.47
N LYS A 4 18.80 25.53 -11.25
CA LYS A 4 17.57 24.77 -11.02
C LYS A 4 17.96 23.30 -10.90
N LYS A 5 17.87 22.74 -9.69
CA LYS A 5 17.93 21.29 -9.50
C LYS A 5 16.84 20.70 -10.38
N GLN A 6 17.25 20.03 -11.44
CA GLN A 6 16.40 19.28 -12.33
C GLN A 6 15.73 18.22 -11.46
N TYR A 7 14.46 18.40 -11.14
CA TYR A 7 13.67 17.33 -10.53
C TYR A 7 13.84 16.11 -11.44
N ASN A 8 14.18 14.95 -10.87
CA ASN A 8 14.36 13.70 -11.61
C ASN A 8 13.07 13.37 -12.36
N LEU A 9 12.97 13.82 -13.61
CA LEU A 9 11.90 13.44 -14.51
C LEU A 9 12.13 11.96 -14.83
N VAL A 10 11.22 11.10 -14.40
CA VAL A 10 11.29 9.66 -14.66
C VAL A 10 11.29 9.49 -16.19
N HIS A 11 12.41 9.06 -16.76
CA HIS A 11 12.60 8.99 -18.22
C HIS A 11 11.86 7.81 -18.87
N ASN A 12 11.29 6.90 -18.08
CA ASN A 12 10.54 5.74 -18.54
C ASN A 12 9.13 5.75 -17.96
N ASP A 13 8.11 5.83 -18.83
CA ASP A 13 6.69 5.76 -18.48
C ASP A 13 6.32 4.45 -17.77
N GLU A 14 7.16 3.41 -17.87
CA GLU A 14 6.98 2.11 -17.21
C GLU A 14 6.90 2.20 -15.68
N TYR A 15 7.46 3.26 -15.07
CA TYR A 15 7.38 3.53 -13.64
C TYR A 15 6.59 4.80 -13.32
N ASP A 16 5.85 5.34 -14.30
CA ASP A 16 4.98 6.48 -14.06
C ASP A 16 3.76 6.06 -13.24
N THR A 17 3.79 6.42 -11.96
CA THR A 17 2.70 6.15 -11.01
C THR A 17 1.35 6.76 -11.38
N ARG A 18 1.30 7.64 -12.40
CA ARG A 18 0.05 8.19 -12.94
C ARG A 18 -0.67 7.22 -13.88
N ILE A 19 0.03 6.21 -14.42
CA ILE A 19 -0.54 5.22 -15.32
C ILE A 19 -0.96 3.98 -14.50
N PRO A 20 -2.24 3.58 -14.51
CA PRO A 20 -2.69 2.39 -13.81
C PRO A 20 -2.04 1.11 -14.37
N LEU A 21 -1.46 0.29 -13.49
CA LEU A 21 -0.84 -1.00 -13.88
C LEU A 21 -1.86 -2.08 -14.26
N HIS A 22 -3.10 -1.94 -13.79
CA HIS A 22 -4.18 -2.89 -14.00
C HIS A 22 -5.36 -2.19 -14.67
N SER A 23 -6.12 -2.92 -15.49
CA SER A 23 -7.30 -2.36 -16.17
C SER A 23 -8.38 -1.97 -15.17
N GLU A 24 -9.30 -1.11 -15.61
CA GLU A 24 -10.43 -0.68 -14.80
C GLU A 24 -11.35 -1.87 -14.44
N GLU A 25 -11.54 -2.83 -15.33
CA GLU A 25 -12.30 -4.06 -15.05
C GLU A 25 -11.63 -4.92 -13.97
N ALA A 26 -10.29 -4.98 -13.95
CA ALA A 26 -9.57 -5.67 -12.90
C ALA A 26 -9.75 -4.96 -11.55
N PHE A 27 -9.77 -3.62 -11.53
CA PHE A 27 -10.07 -2.85 -10.33
C PHE A 27 -11.51 -3.07 -9.84
N HIS A 28 -12.49 -3.13 -10.73
CA HIS A 28 -13.88 -3.47 -10.38
C HIS A 28 -14.01 -4.90 -9.82
N ARG A 29 -13.26 -5.87 -10.36
CA ARG A 29 -13.25 -7.26 -9.87
C ARG A 29 -12.49 -7.44 -8.55
N GLY A 30 -11.53 -6.56 -8.27
CA GLY A 30 -10.66 -6.64 -7.11
C GLY A 30 -9.26 -7.17 -7.45
N ILE A 31 -8.26 -6.32 -7.31
CA ILE A 31 -6.85 -6.64 -7.54
C ILE A 31 -6.26 -7.24 -6.27
N VAL A 32 -5.81 -8.50 -6.35
CA VAL A 32 -5.29 -9.25 -5.20
C VAL A 32 -3.77 -9.33 -5.22
N PHE A 33 -3.14 -9.00 -4.09
CA PHE A 33 -1.71 -9.20 -3.89
C PHE A 33 -1.37 -9.64 -2.46
N HIS A 34 -0.19 -10.22 -2.29
CA HIS A 34 0.27 -10.80 -1.03
C HIS A 34 1.42 -10.00 -0.45
N ALA A 35 1.28 -9.61 0.81
CA ALA A 35 2.31 -8.89 1.56
C ALA A 35 2.54 -9.52 2.93
N LYS A 36 3.54 -9.02 3.65
CA LYS A 36 3.78 -9.35 5.05
C LYS A 36 3.54 -8.11 5.88
N TYR A 37 2.71 -8.24 6.91
CA TYR A 37 2.52 -7.17 7.88
C TYR A 37 3.86 -6.89 8.61
N GLU A 38 4.24 -5.61 8.66
CA GLU A 38 5.47 -5.10 9.25
C GLU A 38 5.17 -4.45 10.62
N PHE A 39 5.91 -4.83 11.67
CA PHE A 39 5.79 -4.27 13.03
C PHE A 39 7.15 -4.26 13.74
N LYS A 40 8.17 -3.60 13.15
CA LYS A 40 9.52 -3.49 13.73
C LYS A 40 9.51 -3.10 15.21
N ALA A 41 8.77 -2.04 15.57
CA ALA A 41 8.76 -1.48 16.91
C ALA A 41 8.22 -2.44 18.00
N LYS A 42 7.40 -3.43 17.63
CA LYS A 42 6.80 -4.38 18.59
C LYS A 42 7.49 -5.75 18.60
N GLY A 43 8.52 -5.96 17.78
CA GLY A 43 9.22 -7.25 17.68
C GLY A 43 8.34 -8.43 17.24
N ILE A 44 7.15 -8.17 16.69
CA ILE A 44 6.19 -9.22 16.33
C ILE A 44 6.62 -9.89 15.03
N LYS A 45 6.60 -11.23 15.00
CA LYS A 45 6.87 -12.00 13.79
C LYS A 45 5.95 -11.58 12.65
N LYS A 46 6.55 -11.28 11.49
CA LYS A 46 5.84 -10.87 10.27
C LYS A 46 4.81 -11.93 9.87
N LYS A 47 3.59 -11.50 9.57
CA LYS A 47 2.48 -12.38 9.16
C LYS A 47 2.11 -12.12 7.70
N LYS A 48 1.91 -13.18 6.91
CA LYS A 48 1.41 -13.05 5.53
C LYS A 48 -0.04 -12.56 5.58
N VAL A 49 -0.34 -11.59 4.73
CA VAL A 49 -1.68 -11.02 4.53
C VAL A 49 -2.01 -11.02 3.04
N THR A 50 -3.30 -11.12 2.75
CA THR A 50 -3.83 -10.90 1.41
C THR A 50 -4.52 -9.55 1.39
N LEU A 51 -4.15 -8.72 0.41
CA LEU A 51 -4.69 -7.40 0.17
C LEU A 51 -5.48 -7.46 -1.13
N GLU A 52 -6.72 -7.01 -1.09
CA GLU A 52 -7.62 -6.94 -2.25
C GLU A 52 -8.10 -5.49 -2.37
N VAL A 53 -7.78 -4.87 -3.50
CA VAL A 53 -8.07 -3.46 -3.78
C VAL A 53 -9.15 -3.39 -4.85
N SER A 54 -10.28 -2.77 -4.53
CA SER A 54 -11.40 -2.57 -5.44
C SER A 54 -12.07 -1.21 -5.23
N VAL A 55 -13.16 -0.97 -5.96
CA VAL A 55 -14.03 0.21 -5.81
C VAL A 55 -14.62 0.35 -4.40
N ASP A 56 -14.74 -0.75 -3.64
CA ASP A 56 -15.22 -0.73 -2.25
C ASP A 56 -14.13 -0.29 -1.24
N GLY A 57 -12.88 -0.18 -1.70
CA GLY A 57 -11.72 0.15 -0.90
C GLY A 57 -10.75 -1.03 -0.72
N LEU A 58 -9.95 -0.97 0.35
CA LEU A 58 -8.96 -2.00 0.63
C LEU A 58 -9.49 -3.02 1.63
N LYS A 59 -9.52 -4.27 1.19
CA LYS A 59 -9.81 -5.43 2.03
C LYS A 59 -8.51 -6.11 2.44
N VAL A 60 -8.25 -6.12 3.75
CA VAL A 60 -7.11 -6.81 4.36
C VAL A 60 -7.59 -8.11 5.00
N THR A 61 -7.05 -9.23 4.53
CA THR A 61 -7.33 -10.55 5.10
C THR A 61 -6.09 -11.08 5.81
N LEU A 62 -6.20 -11.22 7.13
CA LEU A 62 -5.20 -11.89 7.96
C LEU A 62 -5.77 -13.24 8.41
N ARG A 63 -5.23 -14.33 7.87
CA ARG A 63 -5.76 -15.69 8.06
C ARG A 63 -7.22 -15.80 7.62
N LYS A 64 -8.18 -15.69 8.55
CA LYS A 64 -9.64 -15.70 8.32
C LYS A 64 -10.35 -14.40 8.74
N LYS A 65 -9.63 -13.47 9.38
CA LYS A 65 -10.21 -12.18 9.78
C LYS A 65 -10.10 -11.21 8.60
N LYS A 66 -11.24 -10.70 8.15
CA LYS A 66 -11.37 -9.74 7.06
C LYS A 66 -11.66 -8.36 7.66
N VAL A 67 -10.91 -7.36 7.22
CA VAL A 67 -11.14 -5.94 7.53
C VAL A 67 -11.25 -5.19 6.22
N ILE A 68 -12.24 -4.32 6.08
CA ILE A 68 -12.39 -3.41 4.94
C ILE A 68 -12.06 -2.01 5.46
N ALA A 69 -11.18 -1.30 4.76
CA ALA A 69 -10.71 0.01 5.13
C ALA A 69 -10.88 0.97 3.95
N VAL A 70 -11.53 2.10 4.22
CA VAL A 70 -11.47 3.28 3.35
C VAL A 70 -10.16 3.99 3.66
N ILE A 71 -9.28 4.06 2.68
CA ILE A 71 -7.94 4.61 2.85
C ILE A 71 -7.99 6.13 2.74
N PHE A 72 -7.35 6.81 3.69
CA PHE A 72 -7.13 8.26 3.64
C PHE A 72 -5.83 8.63 2.93
N TYR A 73 -4.76 7.86 3.15
CA TYR A 73 -3.45 8.14 2.59
C TYR A 73 -2.65 6.85 2.34
N VAL A 74 -1.83 6.82 1.30
CA VAL A 74 -0.91 5.73 0.96
C VAL A 74 0.49 6.29 0.76
N SER A 75 1.51 5.58 1.24
CA SER A 75 2.91 5.93 0.98
C SER A 75 3.81 4.69 0.87
N HIS A 76 5.03 4.90 0.38
CA HIS A 76 6.12 3.94 0.41
C HIS A 76 7.29 4.48 1.24
N ASP A 77 8.14 3.59 1.74
CA ASP A 77 9.38 3.97 2.43
C ASP A 77 10.39 4.53 1.42
N SER A 78 11.13 5.57 1.79
CA SER A 78 12.08 6.25 0.91
C SER A 78 13.32 5.41 0.58
N HIS A 79 13.65 4.42 1.39
CA HIS A 79 14.84 3.57 1.24
C HIS A 79 14.49 2.17 0.72
N ASP A 80 13.28 1.68 0.98
CA ASP A 80 12.81 0.38 0.53
C ASP A 80 11.40 0.47 -0.07
N LEU A 81 11.30 0.63 -1.39
CA LEU A 81 10.03 0.69 -2.13
C LEU A 81 9.15 -0.57 -1.96
N LYS A 82 9.67 -1.66 -1.39
CA LYS A 82 8.86 -2.84 -1.03
C LYS A 82 8.09 -2.65 0.26
N ILE A 83 8.45 -1.65 1.06
CA ILE A 83 7.73 -1.24 2.25
C ILE A 83 6.75 -0.16 1.86
N PHE A 84 5.47 -0.41 2.13
CA PHE A 84 4.40 0.54 1.92
C PHE A 84 3.50 0.59 3.13
N SER A 85 2.79 1.69 3.26
CA SER A 85 1.86 1.92 4.35
C SER A 85 0.59 2.58 3.85
N TYR A 86 -0.50 2.37 4.59
CA TYR A 86 -1.71 3.16 4.43
C TYR A 86 -2.18 3.68 5.78
N ILE A 87 -2.85 4.83 5.76
CA ILE A 87 -3.54 5.40 6.90
C ILE A 87 -5.04 5.28 6.66
N ALA A 88 -5.75 4.68 7.62
CA ALA A 88 -7.20 4.59 7.61
C ALA A 88 -7.75 4.86 9.01
N ARG A 89 -9.00 5.32 9.10
CA ARG A 89 -9.71 5.47 10.37
C ARG A 89 -10.02 4.09 10.94
N ASP A 90 -9.73 3.90 12.23
CA ASP A 90 -10.12 2.66 12.90
C ASP A 90 -11.65 2.61 13.09
N GLY A 91 -12.27 1.47 12.84
CA GLY A 91 -13.73 1.34 12.99
C GLY A 91 -14.18 1.33 14.45
N SER A 92 -13.31 0.87 15.36
CA SER A 92 -13.59 0.78 16.80
C SER A 92 -13.22 2.03 17.60
N SER A 93 -12.46 2.97 17.02
CA SER A 93 -12.01 4.18 17.72
C SER A 93 -11.92 5.36 16.77
N ASN A 94 -12.10 6.58 17.27
CA ASN A 94 -11.98 7.79 16.43
C ASN A 94 -10.51 8.18 16.13
N THR A 95 -9.66 7.19 15.85
CA THR A 95 -8.22 7.37 15.66
C THR A 95 -7.82 6.87 14.29
N PHE A 96 -6.90 7.56 13.65
CA PHE A 96 -6.27 7.07 12.42
C PHE A 96 -5.12 6.12 12.75
N LYS A 97 -5.03 5.01 12.02
CA LYS A 97 -3.97 4.00 12.17
C LYS A 97 -3.17 3.88 10.89
N CYS A 98 -1.85 3.96 11.05
CA CYS A 98 -0.90 3.62 10.00
C CYS A 98 -0.62 2.11 10.03
N ASN A 99 -0.86 1.44 8.92
CA ASN A 99 -0.62 0.01 8.74
C ASN A 99 0.53 -0.16 7.75
N VAL A 100 1.59 -0.85 8.17
CA VAL A 100 2.83 -0.98 7.38
C VAL A 100 2.98 -2.43 6.90
N PHE A 101 3.38 -2.59 5.64
CA PHE A 101 3.51 -3.88 4.98
C PHE A 101 4.82 -3.92 4.20
N LYS A 102 5.36 -5.12 4.03
CA LYS A 102 6.45 -5.41 3.11
C LYS A 102 5.96 -6.39 2.05
N SER A 103 6.03 -6.00 0.78
CA SER A 103 5.70 -6.87 -0.34
C SER A 103 6.71 -8.04 -0.43
N SER A 104 6.24 -9.16 -0.97
CA SER A 104 7.14 -10.23 -1.39
C SER A 104 7.89 -9.77 -2.65
N LYS A 105 9.11 -10.25 -2.89
CA LYS A 105 9.75 -10.06 -4.20
C LYS A 105 8.79 -10.61 -5.27
N LYS A 106 8.41 -9.77 -6.24
CA LYS A 106 8.07 -10.27 -7.58
C LYS A 106 9.38 -10.62 -8.26
#